data_AF-A0A7V4TXM3-F1
#
_entry.id   AF-A0A7V4TXM3-F1
#
_cell.length_a   1.000
_cell.length_b   1.000
_cell.length_c   1.000
_cell.angle_alpha   90.00
_cell.angle_beta   90.00
_cell.angle_gamma   90.00
#
_symmetry.space_group_name_H-M   'P 1'
#
loop_
_entity.id
_entity.type
_entity.pdbx_description
1 polymer ?
#
loop_
_entity_poly.entity_id
_entity_poly.type
_entity_poly.pdbx_seq_one_letter_code
_entity_poly.pdbx_strand_id
1 'polypeptide(L)'
;MNNISEIWNEICYLLHDNVKNNLSEKDFETQVIRSIELLGWKEYKNEIVRQYSIKVGRNSLIRPDIVIYNSDGNAIICVEIKRPSEDMSDYNYLSQLTSYMRQMKSDFGFLIGKELRVYYDGHLNKHPDPLLIEKIEFVANNNKGLSFVKYFSKYNYDSVDFHDYLKNKIKNFNRKAEVDKLLTILVSEDTKRKIVSFLKTEFSDFGDDVLLDALNKIKINIDKIYDKTRDGRQKEGYPPKKITGKPVNTIEPPKSIGKPDLPKILSSINNSARITLAQIYSVLFYMKKGFDFPSSVKFTLSLFPDVNYYQTIADKCGRRFAGDIPTFEEWFKSGEMLYHLRAKYSLSNFEYDLFKKLLSS
;
A
#
# COMPACT_ATOMS: atom_id res chain seq x y z
N MET A 1 12.96 10.00 35.15
CA MET A 1 12.09 9.32 34.17
C MET A 1 11.66 10.38 33.17
N ASN A 2 12.02 10.26 31.89
CA ASN A 2 11.58 11.24 30.90
C ASN A 2 10.06 11.16 30.77
N ASN A 3 9.39 12.31 30.81
CA ASN A 3 7.97 12.39 30.59
C ASN A 3 7.67 12.02 29.13
N ILE A 4 7.00 10.89 28.89
CA ILE A 4 6.66 10.38 27.54
C ILE A 4 5.92 11.44 26.72
N SER A 5 5.06 12.23 27.37
CA SER A 5 4.33 13.32 26.73
C SER A 5 5.27 14.44 26.28
N GLU A 6 6.23 14.85 27.12
CA GLU A 6 7.22 15.86 26.76
C GLU A 6 8.08 15.41 25.58
N ILE A 7 8.59 14.17 25.59
CA ILE A 7 9.37 13.62 24.47
C ILE A 7 8.55 13.68 23.18
N TRP A 8 7.30 13.20 23.20
CA TRP A 8 6.46 13.20 22.00
C TRP A 8 6.18 14.62 21.50
N ASN A 9 5.89 15.55 22.41
CA ASN A 9 5.61 16.93 22.04
C ASN A 9 6.87 17.62 21.49
N GLU A 10 8.06 17.30 22.00
CA GLU A 10 9.33 17.77 21.42
C GLU A 10 9.59 17.18 20.04
N ILE A 11 9.28 15.89 19.82
CA ILE A 11 9.32 15.28 18.49
C ILE A 11 8.36 16.00 17.53
N CYS A 12 7.14 16.31 17.95
CA CYS A 12 6.18 17.10 17.14
C CYS A 12 6.75 18.48 16.81
N TYR A 13 7.36 19.15 17.79
CA TYR A 13 7.99 20.44 17.55
C TYR A 13 9.10 20.35 16.49
N LEU A 14 9.99 19.36 16.61
CA LEU A 14 11.12 19.19 15.69
C LEU A 14 10.69 18.80 14.28
N LEU A 15 9.67 17.95 14.14
CA LEU A 15 9.28 17.34 12.86
C LEU A 15 8.07 17.98 12.19
N HIS A 16 7.37 18.90 12.89
CA HIS A 16 6.21 19.58 12.35
C HIS A 16 6.23 21.09 12.64
N ASP A 17 6.17 21.50 13.91
CA ASP A 17 5.91 22.92 14.25
C ASP A 17 7.07 23.86 13.86
N ASN A 18 8.32 23.36 13.94
CA ASN A 18 9.53 24.11 13.58
C ASN A 18 9.96 23.89 12.12
N VAL A 19 9.20 23.14 11.33
CA VAL A 19 9.50 22.89 9.92
C VAL A 19 9.05 24.10 9.09
N LYS A 20 10.02 24.89 8.64
CA LYS A 20 9.76 26.01 7.71
C LYS A 20 9.40 25.49 6.32
N ASN A 21 8.53 26.23 5.62
CA ASN A 21 8.29 26.02 4.19
C ASN A 21 9.63 26.14 3.43
N ASN A 22 10.02 25.09 2.70
CA ASN A 22 11.30 24.92 1.99
C ASN A 22 12.50 24.43 2.82
N LEU A 23 12.29 23.80 3.98
CA LEU A 23 13.36 23.09 4.67
C LEU A 23 14.01 22.04 3.74
N SER A 24 15.33 22.04 3.65
CA SER A 24 16.04 21.04 2.85
C SER A 24 15.90 19.65 3.48
N GLU A 25 16.02 18.61 2.67
CA GLU A 25 15.96 17.22 3.16
C GLU A 25 17.07 16.91 4.17
N LYS A 26 18.25 17.50 3.99
CA LYS A 26 19.39 17.37 4.92
C LYS A 26 19.14 18.07 6.25
N ASP A 27 18.51 19.24 6.24
CA ASP A 27 18.14 19.94 7.47
C ASP A 27 17.03 19.18 8.20
N PHE A 28 16.08 18.60 7.45
CA PHE A 28 15.03 17.75 8.00
C PHE A 28 15.60 16.45 8.59
N GLU A 29 16.55 15.79 7.91
CA GLU A 29 17.31 14.65 8.45
C GLU A 29 17.94 14.98 9.80
N THR A 30 18.49 16.18 9.96
CA THR A 30 19.07 16.61 11.24
C THR A 30 18.02 16.71 12.35
N GLN A 31 16.79 17.14 12.06
CA GLN A 31 15.70 17.14 13.03
C GLN A 31 15.20 15.72 13.35
N VAL A 32 15.18 14.84 12.36
CA VAL A 32 14.88 13.41 12.55
C VAL A 32 15.88 12.77 13.50
N ILE A 33 17.17 13.04 13.35
CA ILE A 33 18.20 12.50 14.23
C ILE A 33 18.02 13.01 15.66
N ARG A 34 17.79 14.32 15.84
CA ARG A 34 17.48 14.87 17.16
C ARG A 34 16.27 14.18 17.80
N SER A 35 15.23 13.92 17.00
CA SER A 35 14.03 13.20 17.46
C SER A 35 14.34 11.76 17.86
N ILE A 36 15.21 11.05 17.13
CA ILE A 36 15.68 9.71 17.50
C ILE A 36 16.54 9.76 18.77
N GLU A 37 17.33 10.82 18.98
CA GLU A 37 18.13 11.00 20.19
C GLU A 37 17.29 11.22 21.46
N LEU A 38 16.10 11.80 21.33
CA LEU A 38 15.11 11.92 22.41
C LEU A 38 14.57 10.56 22.87
N LEU A 39 14.55 9.57 21.96
CA LEU A 39 14.22 8.16 22.29
C LEU A 39 15.38 7.44 23.01
N GLY A 40 16.53 8.11 23.20
CA GLY A 40 17.66 7.60 23.98
C GLY A 40 18.77 6.93 23.16
N TRP A 41 18.60 6.75 21.85
CA TRP A 41 19.64 6.32 20.92
C TRP A 41 20.68 7.43 20.75
N LYS A 42 21.96 7.11 20.53
CA LYS A 42 23.03 8.13 20.48
C LYS A 42 23.96 7.97 19.27
N GLU A 43 24.14 9.06 18.53
CA GLU A 43 25.05 9.11 17.37
C GLU A 43 26.51 8.91 17.80
N TYR A 44 26.97 9.54 18.89
CA TYR A 44 28.34 9.39 19.39
C TYR A 44 28.68 7.97 19.87
N LYS A 45 27.68 7.11 20.08
CA LYS A 45 27.85 5.68 20.42
C LYS A 45 27.78 4.77 19.19
N ASN A 46 27.70 5.34 17.98
CA ASN A 46 27.43 4.62 16.73
C ASN A 46 26.10 3.83 16.73
N GLU A 47 25.15 4.22 17.59
CA GLU A 47 23.81 3.60 17.62
C GLU A 47 22.92 4.20 16.53
N ILE A 48 23.24 5.40 16.06
CA ILE A 48 22.59 6.07 14.93
C ILE A 48 23.67 6.27 13.87
N VAL A 49 23.49 5.67 12.69
CA VAL A 49 24.45 5.78 11.59
C VAL A 49 23.75 6.35 10.37
N ARG A 50 24.24 7.48 9.87
CA ARG A 50 23.74 8.10 8.65
C ARG A 50 24.27 7.39 7.43
N GLN A 51 23.44 7.32 6.38
CA GLN A 51 23.89 7.17 5.02
C GLN A 51 24.82 5.96 4.79
N TYR A 52 24.51 4.84 5.46
CA TYR A 52 25.30 3.61 5.43
C TYR A 52 25.28 3.00 4.02
N SER A 53 26.44 2.80 3.40
CA SER A 53 26.52 2.30 2.03
C SER A 53 26.58 0.78 2.00
N ILE A 54 25.56 0.13 1.42
CA ILE A 54 25.44 -1.32 1.35
C ILE A 54 25.71 -1.76 -0.09
N LYS A 55 26.66 -2.68 -0.28
CA LYS A 55 26.89 -3.31 -1.60
C LYS A 55 25.84 -4.38 -1.85
N VAL A 56 25.10 -4.23 -2.94
CA VAL A 56 24.13 -5.21 -3.44
C VAL A 56 24.62 -5.71 -4.79
N GLY A 57 24.94 -7.00 -4.90
CA GLY A 57 25.48 -7.58 -6.12
C GLY A 57 26.84 -7.00 -6.53
N ARG A 58 27.17 -7.03 -7.83
CA ARG A 58 28.49 -6.60 -8.33
C ARG A 58 28.67 -5.08 -8.37
N ASN A 59 27.62 -4.30 -8.71
CA ASN A 59 27.75 -2.86 -9.02
C ASN A 59 26.67 -1.93 -8.43
N SER A 60 25.70 -2.41 -7.63
CA SER A 60 24.71 -1.52 -7.02
C SER A 60 25.03 -1.22 -5.56
N LEU A 61 25.00 0.05 -5.19
CA LEU A 61 25.04 0.52 -3.81
C LEU A 61 23.63 0.99 -3.44
N ILE A 62 23.16 0.58 -2.27
CA ILE A 62 21.95 1.13 -1.68
C ILE A 62 22.33 1.84 -0.38
N ARG A 63 21.64 2.92 -0.04
CA ARG A 63 22.05 3.83 1.03
C ARG A 63 20.83 4.32 1.82
N PRO A 64 20.43 3.62 2.90
CA PRO A 64 19.43 4.16 3.82
C PRO A 64 19.88 5.50 4.39
N ASP A 65 18.93 6.41 4.62
CA ASP A 65 19.23 7.72 5.22
C ASP A 65 19.79 7.57 6.63
N ILE A 66 19.15 6.73 7.46
CA ILE A 66 19.61 6.41 8.81
C ILE A 66 19.40 4.92 9.10
N VAL A 67 20.34 4.32 9.84
CA VAL A 67 20.20 3.00 10.44
C VAL A 67 20.42 3.13 11.94
N ILE A 68 19.55 2.49 12.73
CA ILE A 68 19.70 2.38 14.19
C ILE A 68 20.20 0.97 14.52
N TYR A 69 21.24 0.90 15.35
CA TYR A 69 21.86 -0.33 15.81
C TYR A 69 21.63 -0.54 17.31
N ASN A 70 21.46 -1.80 17.72
CA ASN A 70 21.47 -2.18 19.13
C ASN A 70 22.91 -2.28 19.67
N SER A 71 23.05 -2.60 20.96
CA SER A 71 24.36 -2.77 21.61
C SER A 71 25.20 -3.92 21.04
N ASP A 72 24.57 -4.90 20.39
CA ASP A 72 25.24 -6.05 19.78
C ASP A 72 25.70 -5.77 18.35
N GLY A 73 25.44 -4.56 17.83
CA GLY A 73 25.77 -4.17 16.46
C GLY A 73 24.79 -4.68 15.41
N ASN A 74 23.62 -5.17 15.80
CA ASN A 74 22.55 -5.56 14.88
C ASN A 74 21.75 -4.34 14.46
N ALA A 75 21.47 -4.21 13.16
CA ALA A 75 20.56 -3.18 12.65
C ALA A 75 19.13 -3.54 13.04
N ILE A 76 18.49 -2.67 13.82
CA ILE A 76 17.15 -2.90 14.38
C ILE A 76 16.07 -2.04 13.73
N ILE A 77 16.45 -0.87 13.20
CA ILE A 77 15.53 0.04 12.50
C ILE A 77 16.25 0.67 11.30
N CYS A 78 15.68 0.55 10.12
CA CYS A 78 16.05 1.38 8.96
C CYS A 78 15.11 2.59 8.88
N VAL A 79 15.62 3.76 8.53
CA VAL A 79 14.84 4.98 8.39
C VAL A 79 15.02 5.55 6.99
N GLU A 80 13.90 5.84 6.35
CA GLU A 80 13.79 6.56 5.09
C GLU A 80 13.12 7.91 5.36
N ILE A 81 13.73 8.99 4.87
CA ILE A 81 13.30 10.35 5.12
C ILE A 81 12.82 10.96 3.81
N LYS A 82 11.70 11.69 3.92
CA LYS A 82 11.15 12.48 2.83
C LYS A 82 10.83 13.88 3.34
N ARG A 83 10.80 14.84 2.42
CA ARG A 83 10.44 16.21 2.79
C ARG A 83 8.99 16.22 3.29
N PRO A 84 8.67 17.03 4.33
CA PRO A 84 7.29 17.12 4.81
C PRO A 84 6.28 17.58 3.75
N SER A 85 6.71 18.27 2.70
CA SER A 85 5.83 18.66 1.59
C SER A 85 5.51 17.52 0.61
N GLU A 86 6.21 16.37 0.69
CA GLU A 86 6.03 15.28 -0.26
C GLU A 86 4.79 14.43 0.01
N ASP A 87 4.28 13.82 -1.06
CA ASP A 87 3.24 12.83 -0.93
C ASP A 87 3.81 11.47 -0.53
N MET A 88 3.67 11.16 0.75
CA MET A 88 4.05 9.90 1.36
C MET A 88 3.31 8.67 0.76
N SER A 89 2.33 8.85 -0.14
CA SER A 89 1.65 7.74 -0.82
C SER A 89 2.49 7.05 -1.90
N ASP A 90 3.64 7.62 -2.28
CA ASP A 90 4.52 7.01 -3.28
C ASP A 90 5.05 5.64 -2.81
N TYR A 91 4.69 4.61 -3.57
CA TYR A 91 5.10 3.24 -3.33
C TYR A 91 6.62 3.05 -3.47
N ASN A 92 7.31 3.90 -4.24
CA ASN A 92 8.77 3.84 -4.38
C ASN A 92 9.48 4.03 -3.04
N TYR A 93 8.94 4.88 -2.16
CA TYR A 93 9.52 5.11 -0.83
C TYR A 93 9.44 3.86 0.04
N LEU A 94 8.30 3.17 0.00
CA LEU A 94 8.15 1.88 0.69
C LEU A 94 9.04 0.80 0.07
N SER A 95 9.17 0.76 -1.26
CA SER A 95 10.05 -0.19 -1.95
C SER A 95 11.52 -0.01 -1.55
N GLN A 96 12.00 1.24 -1.49
CA GLN A 96 13.35 1.56 -1.02
C GLN A 96 13.54 1.14 0.45
N LEU A 97 12.63 1.54 1.34
CA LEU A 97 12.68 1.16 2.74
C LEU A 97 12.68 -0.37 2.93
N THR A 98 11.84 -1.09 2.18
CA THR A 98 11.78 -2.56 2.19
C THR A 98 13.13 -3.17 1.78
N SER A 99 13.76 -2.62 0.74
CA SER A 99 15.08 -3.05 0.31
C SER A 99 16.12 -2.88 1.42
N TYR A 100 16.14 -1.71 2.08
CA TYR A 100 17.05 -1.45 3.19
C TYR A 100 16.83 -2.41 4.36
N MET A 101 15.58 -2.57 4.81
CA MET A 101 15.23 -3.48 5.90
C MET A 101 15.75 -4.90 5.64
N ARG A 102 15.52 -5.44 4.43
CA ARG A 102 15.91 -6.81 4.08
C ARG A 102 17.41 -7.01 3.97
N GLN A 103 18.11 -6.06 3.33
CA GLN A 103 19.57 -6.15 3.18
C GLN A 103 20.29 -6.01 4.54
N MET A 104 19.73 -5.19 5.45
CA MET A 104 20.25 -5.00 6.79
C MET A 104 19.73 -6.00 7.82
N LYS A 105 18.75 -6.85 7.44
CA LYS A 105 18.01 -7.75 8.34
C LYS A 105 17.38 -7.01 9.53
N SER A 106 16.89 -5.80 9.29
CA SER A 106 16.19 -4.97 10.26
C SER A 106 14.71 -5.30 10.29
N ASP A 107 14.20 -5.64 11.48
CA ASP A 107 12.79 -5.97 11.68
C ASP A 107 11.86 -4.76 11.46
N PHE A 108 12.34 -3.54 11.67
CA PHE A 108 11.55 -2.32 11.57
C PHE A 108 12.06 -1.35 10.50
N GLY A 109 11.11 -0.64 9.91
CA GLY A 109 11.35 0.45 8.97
C GLY A 109 10.52 1.67 9.31
N PHE A 110 11.14 2.83 9.44
CA PHE A 110 10.43 4.09 9.63
C PHE A 110 10.48 4.90 8.34
N LEU A 111 9.31 5.30 7.85
CA LEU A 111 9.20 6.28 6.78
C LEU A 111 8.71 7.60 7.38
N ILE A 112 9.56 8.62 7.34
CA ILE A 112 9.34 9.90 8.05
C ILE A 112 9.24 11.04 7.05
N GLY A 113 8.15 11.82 7.13
CA GLY A 113 7.91 13.01 6.32
C GLY A 113 6.90 13.92 7.01
N LYS A 114 5.75 14.19 6.39
CA LYS A 114 4.62 14.90 7.08
C LYS A 114 4.01 14.12 8.24
N GLU A 115 4.27 12.82 8.29
CA GLU A 115 3.80 11.88 9.28
C GLU A 115 4.86 10.79 9.46
N LEU A 116 4.79 10.05 10.56
CA LEU A 116 5.59 8.86 10.81
C LEU A 116 4.78 7.61 10.42
N ARG A 117 5.36 6.77 9.58
CA ARG A 117 4.84 5.43 9.28
C ARG A 117 5.82 4.38 9.77
N VAL A 118 5.31 3.46 10.60
CA VAL A 118 6.09 2.37 11.18
C VAL A 118 5.74 1.07 10.47
N TYR A 119 6.73 0.49 9.82
CA TYR A 119 6.66 -0.79 9.13
C TYR A 119 7.38 -1.89 9.91
N TYR A 120 6.88 -3.11 9.80
CA TYR A 120 7.46 -4.31 10.41
C TYR A 120 7.62 -5.42 9.38
N ASP A 121 8.83 -5.97 9.23
CA ASP A 121 9.17 -7.11 8.34
C ASP A 121 9.91 -8.23 9.09
N GLY A 122 9.75 -8.30 10.41
CA GLY A 122 10.38 -9.33 11.25
C GLY A 122 9.63 -10.67 11.26
N HIS A 123 10.10 -11.60 12.09
CA HIS A 123 9.65 -13.00 12.13
C HIS A 123 8.15 -13.24 12.39
N LEU A 124 7.44 -12.28 13.00
CA LEU A 124 5.98 -12.38 13.22
C LEU A 124 5.18 -12.00 11.95
N ASN A 125 5.83 -11.42 10.93
CA ASN A 125 5.22 -11.10 9.66
C ASN A 125 5.11 -12.37 8.80
N LYS A 126 3.89 -12.75 8.42
CA LYS A 126 3.62 -13.87 7.50
C LYS A 126 3.34 -13.42 6.07
N HIS A 127 3.35 -12.11 5.83
CA HIS A 127 3.05 -11.52 4.53
C HIS A 127 4.34 -11.25 3.75
N PRO A 128 4.28 -11.23 2.41
CA PRO A 128 5.46 -11.00 1.59
C PRO A 128 5.93 -9.54 1.58
N ASP A 129 5.10 -8.58 2.00
CA ASP A 129 5.42 -7.16 2.11
C ASP A 129 5.49 -6.75 3.60
N PRO A 130 6.28 -5.72 3.96
CA PRO A 130 6.29 -5.18 5.32
C PRO A 130 4.92 -4.67 5.76
N LEU A 131 4.59 -4.89 7.03
CA LEU A 131 3.31 -4.51 7.61
C LEU A 131 3.34 -3.07 8.10
N LEU A 132 2.45 -2.21 7.60
CA LEU A 132 2.20 -0.89 8.20
C LEU A 132 1.46 -1.08 9.52
N ILE A 133 2.21 -1.13 10.64
CA ILE A 133 1.64 -1.35 11.97
C ILE A 133 1.17 -0.07 12.64
N GLU A 134 1.71 1.09 12.24
CA GLU A 134 1.26 2.38 12.75
C GLU A 134 1.46 3.53 11.75
N LYS A 135 0.50 4.44 11.72
CA LYS A 135 0.58 5.73 11.04
C LYS A 135 0.24 6.84 12.04
N ILE A 136 1.19 7.74 12.26
CA ILE A 136 1.20 8.73 13.33
C ILE A 136 1.37 10.13 12.74
N GLU A 137 0.36 10.97 12.95
CA GLU A 137 0.44 12.39 12.66
C GLU A 137 1.17 13.10 13.80
N PHE A 138 2.04 14.05 13.45
CA PHE A 138 2.79 14.87 14.40
C PHE A 138 1.90 15.94 15.04
N VAL A 139 1.10 15.51 16.01
CA VAL A 139 0.21 16.35 16.79
C VAL A 139 0.50 16.10 18.27
N ALA A 140 0.58 17.17 19.06
CA ALA A 140 0.79 17.09 20.50
C ALA A 140 -0.22 16.14 21.18
N ASN A 141 0.25 15.36 22.15
CA ASN A 141 -0.56 14.39 22.89
C ASN A 141 -1.29 13.32 22.04
N ASN A 142 -0.80 13.03 20.82
CA ASN A 142 -1.32 11.92 20.01
C ASN A 142 -1.05 10.59 20.72
N ASN A 143 -2.09 9.84 21.10
CA ASN A 143 -1.98 8.54 21.79
C ASN A 143 -1.07 7.54 21.07
N LYS A 144 -1.05 7.54 19.73
CA LYS A 144 -0.15 6.68 18.95
C LYS A 144 1.30 7.13 19.06
N GLY A 145 1.53 8.44 19.08
CA GLY A 145 2.83 9.05 19.32
C GLY A 145 3.38 8.78 20.71
N LEU A 146 2.54 8.91 21.74
CA LEU A 146 2.88 8.52 23.11
C LEU A 146 3.25 7.04 23.21
N SER A 147 2.47 6.17 22.54
CA SER A 147 2.78 4.74 22.45
C SER A 147 4.10 4.50 21.71
N PHE A 148 4.35 5.22 20.62
CA PHE A 148 5.60 5.13 19.86
C PHE A 148 6.80 5.47 20.74
N VAL A 149 6.75 6.59 21.47
CA VAL A 149 7.81 6.95 22.43
C VAL A 149 7.97 5.88 23.48
N LYS A 150 6.87 5.37 24.08
CA LYS A 150 6.95 4.30 25.08
C LYS A 150 7.71 3.09 24.56
N TYR A 151 7.37 2.60 23.37
CA TYR A 151 7.84 1.29 22.90
C TYR A 151 9.13 1.33 22.07
N PHE A 152 9.42 2.43 21.37
CA PHE A 152 10.63 2.58 20.56
C PHE A 152 11.74 3.40 21.26
N SER A 153 11.51 3.85 22.50
CA SER A 153 12.60 4.31 23.36
C SER A 153 13.57 3.17 23.64
N LYS A 154 14.86 3.47 23.59
CA LYS A 154 15.95 2.51 23.77
C LYS A 154 15.79 1.59 24.98
N TYR A 155 15.38 2.14 26.11
CA TYR A 155 15.26 1.39 27.37
C TYR A 155 14.07 0.44 27.43
N ASN A 156 13.09 0.62 26.53
CA ASN A 156 11.88 -0.20 26.47
C ASN A 156 11.82 -1.08 25.22
N TYR A 157 12.65 -0.79 24.21
CA TYR A 157 12.79 -1.62 23.02
C TYR A 157 13.18 -3.04 23.41
N ASP A 158 12.55 -4.03 22.79
CA ASP A 158 12.77 -5.46 23.08
C ASP A 158 12.41 -5.93 24.51
N SER A 159 11.69 -5.09 25.28
CA SER A 159 11.12 -5.51 26.56
C SER A 159 9.91 -6.44 26.38
N VAL A 160 9.49 -7.11 27.46
CA VAL A 160 8.25 -7.93 27.48
C VAL A 160 7.04 -7.09 27.04
N ASP A 161 6.90 -5.88 27.59
CA ASP A 161 5.87 -4.90 27.22
C ASP A 161 5.89 -4.56 25.72
N PHE A 162 7.08 -4.41 25.13
CA PHE A 162 7.26 -4.15 23.70
C PHE A 162 6.78 -5.33 22.85
N HIS A 163 7.13 -6.56 23.22
CA HIS A 163 6.70 -7.74 22.48
C HIS A 163 5.19 -7.93 22.54
N ASP A 164 4.56 -7.67 23.68
CA ASP A 164 3.10 -7.75 23.81
C ASP A 164 2.40 -6.66 22.99
N TYR A 165 2.94 -5.44 22.99
CA TYR A 165 2.51 -4.39 22.09
C TYR A 165 2.59 -4.82 20.62
N LEU A 166 3.72 -5.37 20.19
CA LEU A 166 3.95 -5.77 18.80
C LEU A 166 3.01 -6.91 18.38
N LYS A 167 2.88 -7.96 19.21
CA LYS A 167 1.95 -9.07 18.96
C LYS A 167 0.52 -8.57 18.80
N ASN A 168 0.09 -7.63 19.64
CA ASN A 168 -1.23 -7.03 19.54
C ASN A 168 -1.40 -6.21 18.25
N LYS A 169 -0.39 -5.44 17.83
CA LYS A 169 -0.43 -4.69 16.56
C LYS A 169 -0.56 -5.63 15.35
N ILE A 170 0.23 -6.70 15.30
CA ILE A 170 0.19 -7.67 14.22
C ILE A 170 -1.12 -8.45 14.20
N LYS A 171 -1.62 -8.87 15.38
CA LYS A 171 -2.94 -9.51 15.52
C LYS A 171 -4.04 -8.62 14.97
N ASN A 172 -4.03 -7.33 15.32
CA ASN A 172 -5.02 -6.36 14.85
C ASN A 172 -4.92 -6.13 13.33
N PHE A 173 -3.70 -6.06 12.78
CA PHE A 173 -3.48 -5.97 11.33
C PHE A 173 -4.08 -7.18 10.61
N ASN A 174 -3.76 -8.39 11.05
CA ASN A 174 -4.24 -9.63 10.45
C ASN A 174 -5.77 -9.76 10.56
N ARG A 175 -6.33 -9.45 11.74
CA ARG A 175 -7.79 -9.42 11.93
C ARG A 175 -8.47 -8.45 10.96
N LYS A 176 -7.90 -7.27 10.74
CA LYS A 176 -8.46 -6.31 9.79
C LYS A 176 -8.45 -6.87 8.36
N ALA A 177 -7.33 -7.47 7.94
CA ALA A 177 -7.23 -8.10 6.63
C ALA A 177 -8.23 -9.27 6.46
N GLU A 178 -8.42 -10.09 7.50
CA GLU A 178 -9.42 -11.17 7.52
C GLU A 178 -10.85 -10.64 7.43
N VAL A 179 -11.17 -9.58 8.17
CA VAL A 179 -12.48 -8.91 8.09
C VAL A 179 -12.71 -8.33 6.70
N ASP A 180 -11.72 -7.66 6.10
CA ASP A 180 -11.83 -7.12 4.75
C ASP A 180 -12.04 -8.23 3.70
N LYS A 181 -11.36 -9.37 3.87
CA LYS A 181 -11.56 -10.57 3.04
C LYS A 181 -12.97 -11.14 3.21
N LEU A 182 -13.45 -11.28 4.45
CA LEU A 182 -14.78 -11.79 4.74
C LEU A 182 -15.87 -10.85 4.20
N LEU A 183 -15.73 -9.54 4.39
CA LEU A 183 -16.63 -8.53 3.83
C LEU A 183 -16.71 -8.66 2.31
N THR A 184 -15.57 -8.88 1.63
CA THR A 184 -15.55 -9.10 0.17
C THR A 184 -16.39 -10.32 -0.24
N ILE A 185 -16.35 -11.39 0.55
CA ILE A 185 -17.16 -12.60 0.31
C ILE A 185 -18.64 -12.30 0.58
N LEU A 186 -18.97 -11.67 1.71
CA LEU A 186 -20.36 -11.41 2.12
C LEU A 186 -21.12 -10.53 1.14
N VAL A 187 -20.48 -9.49 0.57
CA VAL A 187 -21.11 -8.59 -0.40
C VAL A 187 -21.07 -9.11 -1.84
N SER A 188 -20.46 -10.28 -2.08
CA SER A 188 -20.32 -10.83 -3.43
C SER A 188 -21.65 -11.31 -4.01
N GLU A 189 -21.77 -11.24 -5.34
CA GLU A 189 -22.92 -11.78 -6.08
C GLU A 189 -23.13 -13.29 -5.83
N ASP A 190 -22.05 -14.02 -5.53
CA ASP A 190 -22.16 -15.44 -5.19
C ASP A 190 -22.91 -15.69 -3.88
N THR A 191 -22.57 -14.91 -2.84
CA THR A 191 -23.30 -14.95 -1.57
C THR A 191 -24.74 -14.52 -1.74
N LYS A 192 -25.02 -13.49 -2.57
CA LYS A 192 -26.40 -13.08 -2.88
C LYS A 192 -27.19 -14.22 -3.53
N ARG A 193 -26.62 -14.94 -4.50
CA ARG A 193 -27.26 -16.13 -5.10
C ARG A 193 -27.51 -17.23 -4.07
N LYS A 194 -26.55 -17.50 -3.19
CA LYS A 194 -26.69 -18.50 -2.11
C LYS A 194 -27.84 -18.16 -1.16
N ILE A 195 -28.02 -16.88 -0.83
CA ILE A 195 -29.13 -16.42 0.00
C ILE A 195 -30.47 -16.66 -0.71
N VAL A 196 -30.57 -16.32 -2.00
CA VAL A 196 -31.79 -16.60 -2.77
C VAL A 196 -32.07 -18.10 -2.83
N SER A 197 -31.04 -18.92 -3.06
CA SER A 197 -31.17 -20.39 -3.04
C SER A 197 -31.59 -20.94 -1.69
N PHE A 198 -31.06 -20.36 -0.60
CA PHE A 198 -31.46 -20.70 0.76
C PHE A 198 -32.94 -20.40 0.99
N LEU A 199 -33.41 -19.21 0.61
CA LEU A 199 -34.82 -18.85 0.71
C LEU A 199 -35.72 -19.79 -0.11
N LYS A 200 -35.29 -20.17 -1.32
CA LYS A 200 -36.02 -21.17 -2.13
C LYS A 200 -36.16 -22.53 -1.44
N THR A 201 -35.13 -22.93 -0.70
CA THR A 201 -35.14 -24.20 0.02
C THR A 201 -35.98 -24.11 1.29
N GLU A 202 -35.85 -23.02 2.05
CA GLU A 202 -36.57 -22.78 3.31
C GLU A 202 -38.09 -22.67 3.09
N PHE A 203 -38.51 -22.10 1.95
CA PHE A 203 -39.91 -21.89 1.61
C PHE A 203 -40.41 -22.88 0.54
N SER A 204 -39.88 -24.12 0.55
CA SER A 204 -40.24 -25.16 -0.44
C SER A 204 -41.71 -25.60 -0.39
N ASP A 205 -42.42 -25.30 0.69
CA ASP A 205 -43.85 -25.60 0.84
C ASP A 205 -44.74 -24.73 -0.06
N PHE A 206 -44.19 -23.64 -0.60
CA PHE A 206 -44.85 -22.79 -1.59
C PHE A 206 -44.49 -23.23 -3.02
N GLY A 207 -45.41 -23.06 -3.95
CA GLY A 207 -45.12 -23.22 -5.38
C GLY A 207 -44.00 -22.28 -5.83
N ASP A 208 -43.10 -22.77 -6.70
CA ASP A 208 -41.95 -22.03 -7.21
C ASP A 208 -42.34 -20.66 -7.82
N ASP A 209 -43.51 -20.62 -8.46
CA ASP A 209 -44.12 -19.44 -9.07
C ASP A 209 -44.56 -18.40 -8.02
N VAL A 210 -45.27 -18.85 -6.98
CA VAL A 210 -45.71 -18.00 -5.85
C VAL A 210 -44.50 -17.42 -5.12
N LEU A 211 -43.46 -18.22 -4.91
CA LEU A 211 -42.24 -17.78 -4.25
C LEU A 211 -41.45 -16.79 -5.12
N LEU A 212 -41.37 -17.01 -6.44
CA LEU A 212 -40.72 -16.06 -7.35
C LEU A 212 -41.43 -14.70 -7.34
N ASP A 213 -42.76 -14.70 -7.39
CA ASP A 213 -43.58 -13.49 -7.35
C ASP A 213 -43.40 -12.72 -6.03
N ALA A 214 -43.30 -13.44 -4.91
CA ALA A 214 -43.00 -12.84 -3.61
C ALA A 214 -41.58 -12.26 -3.57
N LEU A 215 -40.57 -13.01 -4.04
CA LEU A 215 -39.16 -12.56 -4.07
C LEU A 215 -38.96 -11.33 -4.97
N ASN A 216 -39.70 -11.22 -6.08
CA ASN A 216 -39.66 -10.06 -6.97
C ASN A 216 -40.25 -8.77 -6.34
N LYS A 217 -41.05 -8.91 -5.28
CA LYS A 217 -41.66 -7.77 -4.56
C LYS A 217 -40.82 -7.30 -3.37
N ILE A 218 -39.72 -7.98 -3.05
CA ILE A 218 -38.83 -7.60 -1.97
C ILE A 218 -37.43 -7.29 -2.51
N LYS A 219 -36.67 -6.49 -1.76
CA LYS A 219 -35.27 -6.17 -2.07
C LYS A 219 -34.38 -6.63 -0.93
N ILE A 220 -33.46 -7.54 -1.20
CA ILE A 220 -32.44 -8.00 -0.26
C ILE A 220 -31.10 -7.45 -0.70
N ASN A 221 -30.53 -6.53 0.09
CA ASN A 221 -29.22 -5.95 -0.16
C ASN A 221 -28.29 -6.26 1.02
N ILE A 222 -27.08 -6.75 0.71
CA ILE A 222 -25.97 -6.86 1.66
C ILE A 222 -24.87 -5.96 1.13
N ASP A 223 -24.74 -4.80 1.76
CA ASP A 223 -23.82 -3.75 1.35
C ASP A 223 -22.86 -3.42 2.50
N LYS A 224 -21.70 -2.83 2.16
CA LYS A 224 -20.78 -2.31 3.17
C LYS A 224 -21.42 -1.08 3.84
N ILE A 225 -21.39 -1.05 5.17
CA ILE A 225 -21.73 0.15 5.91
C ILE A 225 -20.54 1.12 5.78
N TYR A 226 -20.76 2.26 5.16
CA TYR A 226 -19.77 3.34 5.10
C TYR A 226 -19.98 4.26 6.31
N ASP A 227 -19.08 4.20 7.29
CA ASP A 227 -19.05 5.18 8.39
C ASP A 227 -18.69 6.57 7.84
N LYS A 228 -19.61 7.53 7.96
CA LYS A 228 -19.43 8.93 7.55
C LYS A 228 -18.54 9.77 8.48
N THR A 229 -17.82 9.17 9.44
CA THR A 229 -17.07 9.90 10.48
C THR A 229 -15.57 10.06 10.21
N ARG A 230 -15.14 10.04 8.94
CA ARG A 230 -13.77 10.40 8.54
C ARG A 230 -13.70 11.11 7.19
N ASP A 231 -14.38 12.24 7.05
CA ASP A 231 -13.95 13.26 6.09
C ASP A 231 -14.47 14.66 6.49
N GLY A 232 -13.90 15.17 7.58
CA GLY A 232 -14.00 16.59 7.91
C GLY A 232 -12.96 17.38 7.13
N ARG A 233 -13.15 17.54 5.82
CA ARG A 233 -12.49 18.62 5.07
C ARG A 233 -13.56 19.54 4.52
N GLN A 234 -13.80 20.62 5.27
CA GLN A 234 -14.42 21.82 4.75
C GLN A 234 -13.62 22.29 3.53
N LYS A 235 -14.29 22.40 2.39
CA LYS A 235 -13.79 23.12 1.22
C LYS A 235 -13.89 24.60 1.51
N GLU A 236 -12.80 25.23 1.93
CA GLU A 236 -12.64 26.67 1.75
C GLU A 236 -11.74 26.92 0.54
N GLY A 237 -12.28 27.69 -0.41
CA GLY A 237 -11.67 27.99 -1.68
C GLY A 237 -10.51 28.97 -1.53
N TYR A 238 -9.41 28.67 -2.21
CA TYR A 238 -8.41 29.67 -2.59
C TYR A 238 -8.26 29.66 -4.12
N PRO A 239 -8.06 30.84 -4.73
CA PRO A 239 -8.11 31.03 -6.18
C PRO A 239 -6.89 30.40 -6.87
N PRO A 240 -7.00 30.04 -8.16
CA PRO A 240 -5.93 29.33 -8.87
C PRO A 240 -4.74 30.26 -9.10
N LYS A 241 -3.61 29.96 -8.45
CA LYS A 241 -2.31 30.50 -8.87
C LYS A 241 -1.88 29.80 -10.15
N LYS A 242 -1.72 30.58 -11.23
CA LYS A 242 -1.05 30.17 -12.47
C LYS A 242 0.38 29.73 -12.14
N ILE A 243 0.68 28.45 -12.34
CA ILE A 243 2.05 27.94 -12.38
C ILE A 243 2.34 27.61 -13.84
N THR A 244 3.14 28.45 -14.47
CA THR A 244 3.78 28.20 -15.75
C THR A 244 4.92 27.20 -15.55
N GLY A 245 4.64 25.92 -15.79
CA GLY A 245 5.64 24.87 -15.94
C GLY A 245 5.28 24.05 -17.18
N LYS A 246 6.19 23.94 -18.14
CA LYS A 246 5.97 23.21 -19.40
C LYS A 246 5.62 21.73 -19.12
N PRO A 247 4.61 21.15 -19.80
CA PRO A 247 4.24 19.76 -19.62
C PRO A 247 5.31 18.83 -20.19
N VAL A 248 5.61 17.75 -19.45
CA VAL A 248 6.26 16.56 -19.98
C VAL A 248 5.31 15.94 -21.01
N ASN A 249 5.78 15.69 -22.22
CA ASN A 249 5.01 15.16 -23.35
C ASN A 249 4.15 13.95 -22.97
N THR A 250 2.83 14.15 -22.82
CA THR A 250 1.82 13.11 -22.80
C THR A 250 1.67 12.54 -24.21
N ILE A 251 2.10 11.30 -24.41
CA ILE A 251 1.77 10.54 -25.62
C ILE A 251 0.42 9.87 -25.35
N GLU A 252 -0.65 10.44 -25.92
CA GLU A 252 -1.95 9.76 -25.98
C GLU A 252 -1.87 8.56 -26.94
N PRO A 253 -2.53 7.43 -26.65
CA PRO A 253 -2.65 6.35 -27.63
C PRO A 253 -3.33 6.87 -28.92
N PRO A 254 -2.99 6.31 -30.10
CA PRO A 254 -3.65 6.67 -31.34
C PRO A 254 -5.17 6.56 -31.21
N LYS A 255 -5.91 7.61 -31.62
CA LYS A 255 -7.38 7.71 -31.48
C LYS A 255 -8.17 6.52 -32.08
N SER A 256 -7.55 5.72 -32.94
CA SER A 256 -8.14 4.56 -33.63
C SER A 256 -8.23 3.27 -32.80
N ILE A 257 -7.64 3.20 -31.60
CA ILE A 257 -7.40 1.91 -30.91
C ILE A 257 -8.44 1.60 -29.80
N GLY A 258 -9.22 2.60 -29.40
CA GLY A 258 -10.22 2.48 -28.34
C GLY A 258 -9.60 2.37 -26.94
N LYS A 259 -10.44 2.52 -25.91
CA LYS A 259 -10.06 2.31 -24.50
C LYS A 259 -10.58 0.94 -24.04
N PRO A 260 -9.90 0.27 -23.08
CA PRO A 260 -10.43 -0.96 -22.50
C PRO A 260 -11.79 -0.68 -21.82
N ASP A 261 -12.71 -1.64 -21.86
CA ASP A 261 -13.97 -1.57 -21.12
C ASP A 261 -13.73 -1.89 -19.63
N LEU A 262 -13.07 -0.95 -18.94
CA LEU A 262 -12.76 -0.95 -17.51
C LEU A 262 -13.96 -0.88 -16.52
N PRO A 263 -15.12 -0.28 -16.85
CA PRO A 263 -16.19 0.02 -15.88
C PRO A 263 -16.74 -1.17 -15.07
N LYS A 264 -16.62 -2.42 -15.53
CA LYS A 264 -17.13 -3.59 -14.80
C LYS A 264 -16.11 -4.29 -13.89
N ILE A 265 -14.81 -4.13 -14.15
CA ILE A 265 -13.76 -4.56 -13.21
C ILE A 265 -13.67 -3.56 -12.05
N LEU A 266 -13.91 -2.28 -12.35
CA LEU A 266 -13.77 -1.17 -11.41
C LEU A 266 -15.07 -0.84 -10.61
N SER A 267 -16.24 -1.33 -11.01
CA SER A 267 -17.52 -1.02 -10.34
C SER A 267 -17.68 -1.61 -8.93
N SER A 268 -16.68 -2.34 -8.44
CA SER A 268 -16.65 -2.94 -7.11
C SER A 268 -15.35 -2.61 -6.35
N ILE A 269 -14.99 -1.33 -6.24
CA ILE A 269 -13.69 -0.95 -5.66
C ILE A 269 -13.76 -0.47 -4.20
N ASN A 270 -13.07 -1.26 -3.37
CA ASN A 270 -12.04 -0.80 -2.43
C ASN A 270 -11.05 -1.95 -2.11
N ASN A 271 -10.49 -2.62 -3.13
CA ASN A 271 -9.52 -3.70 -2.95
C ASN A 271 -8.32 -3.53 -3.90
N SER A 272 -7.11 -3.45 -3.35
CA SER A 272 -5.84 -3.26 -4.06
C SER A 272 -5.53 -4.38 -5.08
N ALA A 273 -6.03 -5.60 -4.84
CA ALA A 273 -5.90 -6.73 -5.76
C ALA A 273 -6.74 -6.52 -7.04
N ARG A 274 -7.94 -5.94 -6.92
CA ARG A 274 -8.83 -5.67 -8.08
C ARG A 274 -8.31 -4.52 -8.94
N ILE A 275 -7.71 -3.50 -8.33
CA ILE A 275 -7.00 -2.43 -9.05
C ILE A 275 -5.81 -3.04 -9.83
N THR A 276 -5.07 -3.96 -9.21
CA THR A 276 -3.95 -4.65 -9.87
C THR A 276 -4.43 -5.50 -11.04
N LEU A 277 -5.55 -6.22 -10.91
CA LEU A 277 -6.16 -6.96 -12.02
C LEU A 277 -6.62 -6.04 -13.15
N ALA A 278 -7.23 -4.89 -12.85
CA ALA A 278 -7.62 -3.91 -13.87
C ALA A 278 -6.41 -3.34 -14.63
N GLN A 279 -5.29 -3.13 -13.94
CA GLN A 279 -4.03 -2.70 -14.54
C GLN A 279 -3.44 -3.79 -15.43
N ILE A 280 -3.37 -5.05 -14.96
CA ILE A 280 -2.90 -6.18 -15.77
C ILE A 280 -3.79 -6.37 -17.01
N TYR A 281 -5.11 -6.31 -16.85
CA TYR A 281 -6.07 -6.39 -17.95
C TYR A 281 -5.81 -5.32 -19.03
N SER A 282 -5.54 -4.09 -18.59
CA SER A 282 -5.30 -2.97 -19.50
C SER A 282 -3.97 -3.10 -20.25
N VAL A 283 -2.92 -3.59 -19.59
CA VAL A 283 -1.64 -3.92 -20.24
C VAL A 283 -1.84 -5.01 -21.29
N LEU A 284 -2.52 -6.10 -20.93
CA LEU A 284 -2.82 -7.19 -21.86
C LEU A 284 -3.69 -6.73 -23.04
N PHE A 285 -4.62 -5.79 -22.81
CA PHE A 285 -5.43 -5.19 -23.86
C PHE A 285 -4.56 -4.51 -24.93
N TYR A 286 -3.62 -3.66 -24.52
CA TYR A 286 -2.74 -2.99 -25.47
C TYR A 286 -1.74 -3.96 -26.11
N MET A 287 -1.22 -4.94 -25.38
CA MET A 287 -0.35 -5.97 -25.98
C MET A 287 -1.10 -6.77 -27.05
N LYS A 288 -2.37 -7.07 -26.82
CA LYS A 288 -3.23 -7.74 -27.80
C LYS A 288 -3.51 -6.90 -29.04
N LYS A 289 -3.45 -5.56 -28.92
CA LYS A 289 -3.51 -4.62 -30.04
C LYS A 289 -2.17 -4.47 -30.79
N GLY A 290 -1.16 -5.28 -30.46
CA GLY A 290 0.13 -5.33 -31.15
C GLY A 290 1.20 -4.41 -30.56
N PHE A 291 0.96 -3.82 -29.39
CA PHE A 291 1.98 -3.01 -28.72
C PHE A 291 2.95 -3.86 -27.90
N ASP A 292 4.20 -3.44 -27.83
CA ASP A 292 5.16 -4.01 -26.89
C ASP A 292 4.73 -3.73 -25.43
N PHE A 293 5.32 -4.48 -24.49
CA PHE A 293 5.02 -4.32 -23.08
C PHE A 293 5.29 -2.90 -22.55
N PRO A 294 6.44 -2.26 -22.84
CA PRO A 294 6.71 -0.89 -22.40
C PRO A 294 5.67 0.14 -22.85
N SER A 295 5.22 0.06 -24.11
CA SER A 295 4.19 0.93 -24.68
C SER A 295 2.81 0.65 -24.08
N SER A 296 2.49 -0.62 -23.87
CA SER A 296 1.24 -1.06 -23.23
C SER A 296 1.12 -0.57 -21.79
N VAL A 297 2.22 -0.61 -21.02
CA VAL A 297 2.29 -0.01 -19.68
C VAL A 297 2.08 1.50 -19.74
N LYS A 298 2.72 2.19 -20.69
CA LYS A 298 2.59 3.64 -20.86
C LYS A 298 1.16 4.07 -21.17
N PHE A 299 0.47 3.36 -22.05
CA PHE A 299 -0.94 3.63 -22.35
C PHE A 299 -1.85 3.30 -21.17
N THR A 300 -1.55 2.22 -20.45
CA THR A 300 -2.31 1.88 -19.24
C THR A 300 -2.20 2.98 -18.19
N LEU A 301 -1.02 3.58 -17.99
CA LEU A 301 -0.84 4.69 -17.04
C LEU A 301 -1.80 5.87 -17.30
N SER A 302 -2.07 6.18 -18.57
CA SER A 302 -3.01 7.25 -18.94
C SER A 302 -4.46 6.98 -18.52
N LEU A 303 -4.81 5.72 -18.24
CA LEU A 303 -6.15 5.30 -17.78
C LEU A 303 -6.28 5.31 -16.25
N PHE A 304 -5.17 5.40 -15.53
CA PHE A 304 -5.12 5.40 -14.07
C PHE A 304 -4.36 6.64 -13.58
N PRO A 305 -4.95 7.84 -13.69
CA PRO A 305 -4.28 9.10 -13.37
C PRO A 305 -3.86 9.22 -11.90
N ASP A 306 -4.47 8.42 -11.01
CA ASP A 306 -4.09 8.32 -9.59
C ASP A 306 -2.80 7.49 -9.37
N VAL A 307 -2.21 6.91 -10.43
CA VAL A 307 -0.96 6.16 -10.39
C VAL A 307 0.16 7.06 -10.94
N ASN A 308 0.90 7.69 -10.04
CA ASN A 308 1.87 8.73 -10.41
C ASN A 308 3.17 8.22 -11.07
N TYR A 309 3.43 6.91 -11.12
CA TYR A 309 4.69 6.37 -11.64
C TYR A 309 4.55 5.18 -12.59
N TYR A 310 5.29 5.24 -13.70
CA TYR A 310 5.40 4.19 -14.73
C TYR A 310 5.84 2.83 -14.16
N GLN A 311 6.70 2.85 -13.14
CA GLN A 311 7.26 1.65 -12.53
C GLN A 311 6.22 0.84 -11.74
N THR A 312 5.09 1.43 -11.31
CA THR A 312 4.11 0.74 -10.47
C THR A 312 3.28 -0.28 -11.25
N ILE A 313 3.08 -0.09 -12.56
CA ILE A 313 2.29 -1.01 -13.41
C ILE A 313 3.19 -2.10 -14.00
N ALA A 314 4.38 -1.71 -14.48
CA ALA A 314 5.39 -2.66 -14.95
C ALA A 314 5.83 -3.63 -13.84
N ASP A 315 6.07 -3.13 -12.62
CA ASP A 315 6.43 -3.96 -11.46
C ASP A 315 5.29 -4.91 -11.06
N LYS A 316 4.04 -4.46 -11.15
CA LYS A 316 2.87 -5.30 -10.89
C LYS A 316 2.72 -6.45 -11.88
N CYS A 317 2.95 -6.19 -13.17
CA CYS A 317 2.85 -7.21 -14.21
C CYS A 317 4.06 -8.15 -14.21
N GLY A 318 5.27 -7.57 -14.20
CA GLY A 318 6.52 -8.32 -14.17
C GLY A 318 6.79 -8.91 -12.78
N ARG A 319 7.47 -8.16 -11.91
CA ARG A 319 7.98 -8.69 -10.63
C ARG A 319 6.91 -9.31 -9.74
N ARG A 320 5.79 -8.63 -9.55
CA ARG A 320 4.77 -9.05 -8.57
C ARG A 320 3.84 -10.12 -9.11
N PHE A 321 3.63 -10.22 -10.42
CA PHE A 321 2.77 -11.24 -11.02
C PHE A 321 3.58 -12.39 -11.66
N ALA A 322 4.45 -12.08 -12.63
CA ALA A 322 5.22 -13.08 -13.37
C ALA A 322 6.64 -13.37 -12.85
N GLY A 323 7.13 -12.61 -11.87
CA GLY A 323 8.51 -12.70 -11.37
C GLY A 323 9.48 -11.78 -12.10
N ASP A 324 9.32 -11.63 -13.42
CA ASP A 324 10.01 -10.62 -14.23
C ASP A 324 9.21 -10.29 -15.52
N ILE A 325 9.69 -9.30 -16.29
CA ILE A 325 9.04 -8.87 -17.54
C ILE A 325 9.17 -9.92 -18.65
N PRO A 326 10.33 -10.55 -18.91
CA PRO A 326 10.45 -11.60 -19.92
C PRO A 326 9.45 -12.74 -19.72
N THR A 327 9.28 -13.21 -18.48
CA THR A 327 8.33 -14.27 -18.13
C THR A 327 6.88 -13.82 -18.38
N PHE A 328 6.54 -12.56 -18.08
CA PHE A 328 5.23 -12.00 -18.39
C PHE A 328 4.94 -12.02 -19.89
N GLU A 329 5.90 -11.58 -20.71
CA GLU A 329 5.76 -11.57 -22.16
C GLU A 329 5.72 -12.98 -22.75
N GLU A 330 6.45 -13.94 -22.16
CA GLU A 330 6.41 -15.35 -22.51
C GLU A 330 5.02 -15.94 -22.26
N TRP A 331 4.46 -15.78 -21.05
CA TRP A 331 3.11 -16.26 -20.73
C TRP A 331 2.04 -15.65 -21.64
N PHE A 332 2.24 -14.40 -22.08
CA PHE A 332 1.35 -13.78 -23.05
C PHE A 332 1.44 -14.45 -24.41
N LYS A 333 2.66 -14.70 -24.91
CA LYS A 333 2.92 -15.33 -26.21
C LYS A 333 2.55 -16.82 -26.24
N SER A 334 2.78 -17.55 -25.15
CA SER A 334 2.47 -18.97 -25.01
C SER A 334 0.98 -19.25 -24.80
N GLY A 335 0.19 -18.23 -24.43
CA GLY A 335 -1.23 -18.37 -24.10
C GLY A 335 -1.50 -18.84 -22.67
N GLU A 336 -0.47 -18.98 -21.84
CA GLU A 336 -0.57 -19.44 -20.45
C GLU A 336 -1.04 -18.35 -19.47
N MET A 337 -1.11 -17.09 -19.93
CA MET A 337 -1.49 -15.93 -19.12
C MET A 337 -2.75 -16.16 -18.27
N LEU A 338 -3.81 -16.76 -18.85
CA LEU A 338 -5.07 -16.99 -18.13
C LEU A 338 -4.92 -18.02 -17.00
N TYR A 339 -4.11 -19.05 -17.21
CA TYR A 339 -3.81 -20.08 -16.20
C TYR A 339 -3.12 -19.45 -14.98
N HIS A 340 -2.07 -18.65 -15.22
CA HIS A 340 -1.32 -17.98 -14.16
C HIS A 340 -2.16 -16.92 -13.43
N LEU A 341 -2.99 -16.16 -14.15
CA LEU A 341 -3.92 -15.21 -13.54
C LEU A 341 -4.91 -15.89 -12.60
N ARG A 342 -5.47 -17.04 -13.01
CA ARG A 342 -6.39 -17.83 -12.18
C ARG A 342 -5.71 -18.36 -10.93
N ALA A 343 -4.51 -18.92 -11.07
CA ALA A 343 -3.74 -19.46 -9.95
C ALA A 343 -3.37 -18.38 -8.92
N LYS A 344 -2.99 -17.19 -9.38
CA LYS A 344 -2.47 -16.12 -8.52
C LYS A 344 -3.56 -15.29 -7.84
N TYR A 345 -4.62 -14.93 -8.58
CA TYR A 345 -5.60 -13.95 -8.11
C TYR A 345 -6.96 -14.56 -7.75
N SER A 346 -7.14 -15.89 -7.87
CA SER A 346 -8.42 -16.54 -7.60
C SER A 346 -9.59 -15.85 -8.31
N LEU A 347 -9.47 -15.71 -9.65
CA LEU A 347 -10.45 -15.00 -10.47
C LEU A 347 -11.87 -15.52 -10.25
N SER A 348 -12.83 -14.60 -10.15
CA SER A 348 -14.26 -14.95 -10.24
C SER A 348 -14.61 -15.44 -11.65
N ASN A 349 -15.73 -16.16 -11.82
CA ASN A 349 -16.17 -16.62 -13.15
C ASN A 349 -16.30 -15.46 -14.15
N PHE A 350 -16.83 -14.31 -13.71
CA PHE A 350 -16.93 -13.13 -14.55
C PHE A 350 -15.56 -12.61 -15.01
N GLU A 351 -14.59 -12.52 -14.11
CA GLU A 351 -13.25 -12.05 -14.45
C GLU A 351 -12.51 -13.04 -15.33
N TYR A 352 -12.66 -14.33 -15.04
CA TYR A 352 -12.11 -15.40 -15.86
C TYR A 352 -12.63 -15.30 -17.29
N ASP A 353 -13.94 -15.15 -17.49
CA ASP A 353 -14.55 -15.01 -18.81
C ASP A 353 -14.11 -13.72 -19.52
N LEU A 354 -13.90 -12.63 -18.76
CA LEU A 354 -13.42 -11.36 -19.29
C LEU A 354 -11.98 -11.47 -19.81
N PHE A 355 -11.06 -12.02 -19.01
CA PHE A 355 -9.67 -12.26 -19.44
C PHE A 355 -9.61 -13.31 -20.55
N LYS A 356 -10.43 -14.36 -20.48
CA LYS A 356 -10.54 -15.36 -21.55
C LYS A 356 -10.95 -14.71 -22.86
N LYS A 357 -11.99 -13.87 -22.86
CA LYS A 357 -12.46 -13.16 -24.06
C LYS A 357 -11.37 -12.27 -24.65
N LEU A 358 -10.62 -11.55 -23.81
CA LEU A 358 -9.51 -10.70 -24.25
C LEU A 358 -8.36 -11.50 -24.90
N LEU A 359 -7.98 -12.62 -24.28
CA LEU A 359 -6.82 -13.40 -24.70
C LEU A 359 -7.12 -14.33 -25.88
N SER A 360 -8.38 -14.78 -26.01
CA SER A 360 -8.82 -15.74 -27.04
C SER A 360 -9.15 -15.09 -28.39
N SER A 361 -9.30 -13.77 -28.46
CA SER A 361 -9.70 -13.04 -29.68
C SER A 361 -8.57 -12.75 -30.65
#